data_AF-A0A1Z4EIT7-F1
#
_entry.id   AF-A0A1Z4EIT7-F1
#
_cell.length_a   1.000
_cell.length_b   1.000
_cell.length_c   1.000
_cell.angle_alpha   90.00
_cell.angle_beta   90.00
_cell.angle_gamma   90.00
#
_symmetry.space_group_name_H-M   'P 1'
#
loop_
_entity.id
_entity.type
_entity.pdbx_description
1 polymer ?
#
loop_
_entity_poly.entity_id
_entity_poly.type
_entity_poly.pdbx_seq_one_letter_code
_entity_poly.pdbx_strand_id
1 'polypeptide(L)'
;MFSESQHLAAMPEASDIVANADAYGKTLLAIVEEGVASGVFRKDLDPRLAMLGILGMHNWIHPWYVPGGRNSLTEIGDAFAAMVLSGVRP
;
A
#
# COMPACT_ATOMS: atom_id res chain seq x y z
N MET A 1 -12.11 -11.52 -2.79
CA MET A 1 -10.86 -11.07 -2.14
C MET A 1 -11.09 -9.94 -1.12
N PHE A 2 -11.65 -8.76 -1.46
CA PHE A 2 -12.04 -7.76 -0.44
C PHE A 2 -13.06 -8.30 0.59
N SER A 3 -14.04 -9.08 0.12
CA SER A 3 -15.05 -9.74 0.98
C SER A 3 -14.45 -10.80 1.91
N GLU A 4 -13.34 -11.43 1.52
CA GLU A 4 -12.73 -12.54 2.26
C GLU A 4 -11.82 -11.99 3.37
N SER A 5 -11.04 -10.94 3.08
CA SER A 5 -10.31 -10.17 4.09
C SER A 5 -11.23 -9.51 5.11
N GLN A 6 -12.41 -9.02 4.70
CA GLN A 6 -13.39 -8.46 5.64
C GLN A 6 -14.01 -9.53 6.54
N HIS A 7 -14.17 -10.76 6.05
CA HIS A 7 -14.69 -11.87 6.84
C HIS A 7 -13.65 -12.36 7.86
N LEU A 8 -12.39 -12.49 7.46
CA LEU A 8 -11.28 -12.84 8.35
C LEU A 8 -11.05 -11.76 9.42
N ALA A 9 -11.18 -10.48 9.07
CA ALA A 9 -11.03 -9.35 10.01
C ALA A 9 -12.09 -9.31 11.12
N ALA A 10 -13.23 -10.00 10.96
CA ALA A 10 -14.29 -10.07 11.97
C ALA A 10 -14.03 -11.17 13.03
N MET A 11 -13.01 -12.01 12.83
CA MET A 11 -12.63 -13.06 13.77
C MET A 11 -11.77 -12.47 14.90
N PRO A 12 -12.05 -12.76 16.18
CA PRO A 12 -11.25 -12.27 17.30
C PRO A 12 -9.75 -12.55 17.17
N GLU A 13 -9.40 -13.68 16.56
CA GLU A 13 -8.04 -14.15 16.33
C GLU A 13 -7.27 -13.32 15.28
N ALA A 14 -7.98 -12.54 14.46
CA ALA A 14 -7.38 -11.67 13.44
C ALA A 14 -7.19 -10.23 13.92
N SER A 15 -7.53 -9.91 15.18
CA SER A 15 -7.47 -8.56 15.74
C SER A 15 -6.09 -7.90 15.57
N ASP A 16 -5.01 -8.63 15.81
CA ASP A 16 -3.63 -8.13 15.61
C ASP A 16 -3.32 -7.84 14.14
N ILE A 17 -3.82 -8.66 13.21
CA ILE A 17 -3.66 -8.47 11.76
C ILE A 17 -4.39 -7.20 11.31
N VAL A 18 -5.61 -7.00 11.81
CA VAL A 18 -6.42 -5.81 11.51
C VAL A 18 -5.78 -4.55 12.08
N ALA A 19 -5.32 -4.60 13.33
CA ALA A 19 -4.64 -3.48 13.97
C ALA A 19 -3.36 -3.09 13.22
N ASN A 20 -2.55 -4.07 12.79
CA ASN A 20 -1.36 -3.83 12.00
C ASN A 20 -1.68 -3.23 10.62
N ALA A 21 -2.73 -3.73 9.95
CA ALA A 21 -3.17 -3.19 8.66
C ALA A 21 -3.66 -1.74 8.77
N ASP A 22 -4.41 -1.40 9.83
CA ASP A 22 -4.86 -0.04 10.11
C ASP A 22 -3.69 0.90 10.42
N ALA A 23 -2.75 0.46 11.27
CA ALA A 23 -1.53 1.22 11.56
C ALA A 23 -0.72 1.51 10.30
N TYR A 24 -0.51 0.49 9.45
CA TYR A 24 0.21 0.64 8.19
C TYR A 24 -0.49 1.64 7.24
N GLY A 25 -1.82 1.54 7.10
CA GLY A 25 -2.61 2.46 6.30
C GLY A 25 -2.53 3.91 6.79
N LYS A 26 -2.58 4.12 8.12
CA LYS A 26 -2.42 5.45 8.75
C LYS A 26 -1.04 6.04 8.51
N THR A 27 0.02 5.25 8.68
CA THR A 27 1.39 5.71 8.41
C THR A 27 1.57 6.10 6.95
N LEU A 28 1.06 5.29 6.02
CA LEU A 28 1.17 5.59 4.59
C LEU A 28 0.37 6.84 4.21
N LEU A 29 -0.82 7.03 4.76
CA LEU A 29 -1.61 8.25 4.55
C LEU A 29 -0.84 9.49 5.01
N ALA A 30 -0.27 9.46 6.22
CA ALA A 30 0.50 10.57 6.76
C ALA A 30 1.70 10.94 5.88
N ILE A 31 2.42 9.94 5.33
CA ILE A 31 3.54 10.17 4.41
C ILE A 31 3.08 10.91 3.15
N VAL A 32 1.93 10.53 2.58
CA VAL A 32 1.40 11.18 1.38
C VAL A 32 0.92 12.60 1.69
N GLU A 33 0.23 12.80 2.82
CA GLU A 33 -0.22 14.13 3.28
C GLU A 33 0.98 15.07 3.48
N GLU A 34 2.04 14.62 4.14
CA GLU A 34 3.26 15.38 4.35
C GLU A 34 3.96 15.70 3.03
N GLY A 35 4.04 14.74 2.11
CA GLY A 35 4.64 14.94 0.80
C GLY A 35 3.89 15.98 -0.05
N VAL A 36 2.55 16.00 0.01
CA VAL A 36 1.73 17.03 -0.65
C VAL A 36 1.91 18.38 0.03
N ALA A 37 1.86 18.44 1.36
CA ALA A 37 2.01 19.68 2.13
C ALA A 37 3.38 20.34 1.95
N SER A 38 4.45 19.54 1.85
CA SER A 38 5.81 19.99 1.60
C SER A 38 6.11 20.30 0.13
N GLY A 39 5.22 19.96 -0.79
CA GLY A 39 5.41 20.13 -2.23
C GLY A 39 6.37 19.11 -2.86
N VAL A 40 6.76 18.07 -2.13
CA VAL A 40 7.52 16.92 -2.67
C VAL A 40 6.65 16.07 -3.61
N PHE A 41 5.33 16.05 -3.39
CA PHE A 41 4.33 15.46 -4.27
C PHE A 41 3.45 16.53 -4.91
N ARG A 42 2.85 16.20 -6.06
CA ARG A 42 1.92 17.07 -6.81
C ARG A 42 0.75 17.54 -5.94
N LYS A 43 0.38 18.81 -6.06
CA LYS A 43 -0.63 19.48 -5.19
C LYS A 43 -2.06 19.02 -5.41
N ASP A 44 -2.35 18.43 -6.57
CA ASP A 44 -3.67 17.93 -6.96
C ASP A 44 -3.87 16.44 -6.62
N LEU A 45 -2.90 15.83 -5.91
CA LEU A 45 -3.03 14.47 -5.42
C LEU A 45 -4.05 14.42 -4.28
N ASP A 46 -5.03 13.51 -4.38
CA ASP A 46 -5.83 13.09 -3.23
C ASP A 46 -5.01 12.08 -2.39
N PRO A 47 -4.58 12.41 -1.16
CA PRO A 47 -3.73 11.54 -0.36
C PRO A 47 -4.37 10.19 -0.04
N ARG A 48 -5.69 10.17 0.17
CA ARG A 48 -6.43 8.96 0.51
C ARG A 48 -6.53 8.06 -0.71
N LEU A 49 -6.79 8.62 -1.89
CA LEU A 49 -6.82 7.85 -3.13
C LEU A 49 -5.44 7.26 -3.46
N ALA A 50 -4.38 8.04 -3.30
CA ALA A 50 -3.01 7.58 -3.50
C ALA A 50 -2.65 6.44 -2.54
N MET A 51 -2.94 6.60 -1.25
CA MET A 51 -2.74 5.55 -0.23
C MET A 51 -3.48 4.26 -0.59
N LEU A 52 -4.76 4.34 -0.98
CA LEU A 52 -5.54 3.17 -1.39
C LEU A 52 -4.93 2.48 -2.63
N GLY A 53 -4.45 3.24 -3.60
CA GLY A 53 -3.76 2.71 -4.78
C GLY A 53 -2.48 1.96 -4.41
N ILE A 54 -1.64 2.56 -3.57
CA ILE A 54 -0.39 1.95 -3.07
C ILE A 54 -0.68 0.66 -2.30
N LEU A 55 -1.67 0.66 -1.40
CA LEU A 55 -2.09 -0.55 -0.68
C LEU A 55 -2.60 -1.63 -1.63
N GLY A 56 -3.40 -1.26 -2.63
CA GLY A 56 -3.92 -2.19 -3.63
C GLY A 56 -2.80 -2.93 -4.38
N MET A 57 -1.76 -2.22 -4.80
CA MET A 57 -0.61 -2.81 -5.48
C MET A 57 0.10 -3.87 -4.62
N HIS A 58 0.29 -3.61 -3.34
CA HIS A 58 1.00 -4.52 -2.43
C HIS A 58 0.13 -5.71 -2.00
N ASN A 59 -1.14 -5.44 -1.66
CA ASN A 59 -2.05 -6.48 -1.17
C ASN A 59 -2.31 -7.57 -2.22
N TRP A 60 -2.22 -7.22 -3.51
CA TRP A 60 -2.45 -8.14 -4.61
C TRP A 60 -1.22 -8.98 -5.00
N ILE A 61 -0.11 -8.95 -4.26
CA ILE A 61 1.11 -9.71 -4.64
C ILE A 61 0.95 -11.22 -4.45
N HIS A 62 0.26 -11.64 -3.39
CA HIS A 62 0.18 -13.04 -2.96
C HIS A 62 -0.34 -14.06 -3.99
N PRO A 63 -1.25 -13.75 -4.96
CA PRO A 63 -1.77 -14.77 -5.88
C PRO A 63 -0.79 -15.16 -6.99
N TRP A 64 0.21 -14.31 -7.29
CA TRP A 64 1.12 -14.50 -8.42
C TRP A 64 2.61 -14.48 -8.03
N TYR A 65 2.94 -14.11 -6.79
CA TYR A 65 4.31 -14.20 -6.30
C TYR A 65 4.74 -15.65 -6.11
N VAL A 66 5.91 -15.98 -6.66
CA VAL A 66 6.52 -17.31 -6.55
C VAL A 66 7.89 -17.15 -5.87
N PRO A 67 8.10 -17.69 -4.65
CA PRO A 67 9.41 -17.70 -4.01
C PRO A 67 10.47 -18.37 -4.89
N GLY A 68 11.62 -17.71 -5.09
CA GLY A 68 12.67 -18.18 -6.00
C GLY A 68 12.32 -18.07 -7.49
N GLY A 69 11.20 -17.43 -7.83
CA GLY A 69 10.78 -17.16 -9.21
C GLY A 69 11.53 -15.99 -9.84
N ARG A 70 10.91 -15.37 -10.86
CA ARG A 70 11.54 -14.33 -11.69
C ARG A 70 12.00 -13.09 -10.92
N ASN A 71 11.24 -12.68 -9.91
CA ASN A 71 11.52 -11.47 -9.11
C ASN A 71 11.43 -11.82 -7.63
N SER A 72 12.34 -11.26 -6.84
CA SER A 72 12.27 -11.21 -5.38
C SER A 72 11.23 -10.19 -4.90
N LEU A 73 10.82 -10.28 -3.62
CA LEU A 73 9.92 -9.30 -3.01
C LEU A 73 10.53 -7.89 -2.99
N THR A 74 11.85 -7.79 -2.81
CA THR A 74 12.57 -6.51 -2.86
C THR A 74 12.49 -5.88 -4.24
N GLU A 75 12.77 -6.65 -5.31
CA GLU A 75 12.68 -6.14 -6.68
C GLU A 75 11.25 -5.70 -7.05
N ILE A 76 10.24 -6.43 -6.57
CA ILE A 76 8.83 -6.04 -6.74
C ILE A 76 8.54 -4.72 -6.02
N GLY A 77 9.00 -4.58 -4.77
CA GLY A 77 8.84 -3.37 -3.97
C GLY A 77 9.49 -2.15 -4.62
N ASP A 78 10.74 -2.30 -5.08
CA ASP A 78 11.48 -1.22 -5.75
C ASP A 78 10.79 -0.79 -7.06
N ALA A 79 10.31 -1.75 -7.85
CA ALA A 79 9.58 -1.47 -9.09
C ALA A 79 8.26 -0.73 -8.84
N PHE A 80 7.48 -1.15 -7.83
CA PHE A 80 6.23 -0.47 -7.48
C PHE A 80 6.47 0.92 -6.89
N ALA A 81 7.49 1.08 -6.04
CA ALA A 81 7.88 2.38 -5.53
C ALA A 81 8.28 3.35 -6.66
N ALA A 82 9.09 2.88 -7.62
CA ALA A 82 9.47 3.68 -8.78
C ALA A 82 8.26 4.11 -9.62
N MET A 83 7.31 3.20 -9.85
CA MET A 83 6.07 3.48 -10.58
C MET A 83 5.20 4.51 -9.86
N VAL A 84 5.02 4.37 -8.55
CA VAL A 84 4.28 5.33 -7.71
C VAL A 84 4.95 6.70 -7.77
N LEU A 85 6.25 6.76 -7.49
CA LEU A 85 7.02 8.00 -7.46
C LEU A 85 6.99 8.73 -8.80
N SER A 86 7.00 7.98 -9.91
CA SER A 86 6.86 8.56 -11.25
C SER A 86 5.49 9.21 -11.49
N GLY A 87 4.44 8.78 -10.79
CA GLY A 87 3.09 9.34 -10.92
C GLY A 87 2.74 10.44 -9.92
N VAL A 88 3.41 10.49 -8.76
CA VAL A 88 3.08 11.43 -7.67
C VAL A 88 4.06 12.60 -7.55
N ARG A 89 5.25 12.51 -8.14
CA ARG A 89 6.20 13.65 -8.20
C ARG A 89 5.65 14.79 -9.08
N PRO A 90 6.08 16.04 -8.83
CA PRO A 90 5.68 17.21 -9.61
C PRO A 90 6.04 17.12 -11.10
#